data_AF-A0A8T3QCC7-F1
#
_entry.id   AF-A0A8T3QCC7-F1
#
_cell.length_a   1.000
_cell.length_b   1.000
_cell.length_c   1.000
_cell.angle_alpha   90.00
_cell.angle_beta   90.00
_cell.angle_gamma   90.00
#
_symmetry.space_group_name_H-M   'P 1'
#
loop_
_entity.id
_entity.type
_entity.pdbx_description
1 polymer ?
#
loop_
_entity_poly.entity_id
_entity_poly.type
_entity_poly.pdbx_seq_one_letter_code
_entity_poly.pdbx_strand_id
1 'polypeptide(L)'
;PSPLPTPSAAPSAAESPAPTAVSPEPTPDPTVSIASSPGPAATAAATLAIASGVEVLGDTAAFSPDGRWFAFTARPADGSAGPDIHVWHIGDGRAQAVTSDGMSVFASWDGDRLIGSRPRSNGTSEGESNVQSFALDPATGAEMPIASDLWRPVIDPTARRAVAWIGSVAQTAELEWQPARGSLQLVVWNGRQAANQAADRNPVTIATIAAPTDFDVRWDETGEWFGVWAADASAPAIGRLSLYRIDPATGDLEIPDTALTEIAALPGFSIGEGRMAWATPPGQGGEGSRIQVVAWKGDDVGTVETAPGEDIVVVR
;
A
#
# COMPACT_ATOMS: atom_id res chain seq x y z
N PRO A 1 -0.80 -74.29 40.48
CA PRO A 1 -2.03 -73.79 41.14
C PRO A 1 -1.75 -72.41 41.74
N SER A 2 -2.45 -71.38 41.25
CA SER A 2 -2.53 -69.98 41.74
C SER A 2 -2.71 -69.89 43.29
N PRO A 3 -2.32 -68.79 43.98
CA PRO A 3 -2.91 -67.46 43.74
C PRO A 3 -2.02 -66.20 43.96
N LEU A 4 -2.50 -65.08 43.41
CA LEU A 4 -2.14 -63.71 43.81
C LEU A 4 -2.66 -63.41 45.22
N PRO A 5 -1.98 -62.52 45.97
CA PRO A 5 -2.71 -61.39 46.54
C PRO A 5 -1.92 -60.05 46.59
N THR A 6 -2.65 -58.95 46.47
CA THR A 6 -2.38 -57.60 47.02
C THR A 6 -3.35 -57.47 48.22
N PRO A 7 -3.10 -56.76 49.36
CA PRO A 7 -2.66 -55.36 49.43
C PRO A 7 -1.90 -54.91 50.72
N SER A 8 -1.67 -53.59 50.82
CA SER A 8 -1.80 -52.74 52.03
C SER A 8 -0.54 -52.00 52.53
N ALA A 9 -0.75 -50.74 52.88
CA ALA A 9 0.23 -49.70 53.18
C ALA A 9 0.54 -49.52 54.69
N ALA A 10 1.71 -48.90 54.94
CA ALA A 10 2.16 -48.09 56.10
C ALA A 10 2.31 -48.80 57.48
N PRO A 11 3.23 -48.37 58.40
CA PRO A 11 3.73 -47.00 58.61
C PRO A 11 5.24 -46.81 58.86
N SER A 12 5.60 -45.53 59.01
CA SER A 12 6.88 -44.89 59.35
C SER A 12 7.35 -45.12 60.80
N ALA A 13 8.67 -45.25 61.02
CA ALA A 13 9.37 -44.75 62.23
C ALA A 13 10.92 -44.78 62.12
N ALA A 14 11.50 -43.59 62.25
CA ALA A 14 12.67 -43.14 63.02
C ALA A 14 14.08 -43.82 62.93
N GLU A 15 14.99 -43.08 62.27
CA GLU A 15 16.34 -42.56 62.67
C GLU A 15 17.43 -43.40 63.39
N SER A 16 18.67 -43.28 62.87
CA SER A 16 19.94 -42.84 63.55
C SER A 16 21.21 -43.66 63.13
N PRO A 17 22.48 -43.18 63.21
CA PRO A 17 23.11 -41.91 62.80
C PRO A 17 24.45 -42.03 61.96
N ALA A 18 24.94 -40.86 61.51
CA ALA A 18 26.32 -40.44 61.11
C ALA A 18 26.88 -40.83 59.72
N PRO A 19 27.84 -40.10 59.09
CA PRO A 19 28.56 -38.87 59.52
C PRO A 19 28.49 -37.68 58.52
N THR A 20 29.03 -36.53 58.94
CA THR A 20 29.18 -35.28 58.18
C THR A 20 29.90 -35.45 56.84
N ALA A 21 29.24 -35.05 55.74
CA ALA A 21 29.87 -34.79 54.45
C ALA A 21 29.56 -33.34 54.02
N VAL A 22 30.62 -32.63 53.68
CA VAL A 22 30.64 -31.25 53.18
C VAL A 22 29.75 -31.09 51.94
N SER A 23 28.82 -30.14 51.99
CA SER A 23 28.06 -29.68 50.82
C SER A 23 28.97 -28.83 49.93
N PRO A 24 29.11 -29.13 48.62
CA PRO A 24 29.64 -28.14 47.69
C PRO A 24 28.64 -26.99 47.56
N GLU A 25 29.16 -25.78 47.57
CA GLU A 25 28.48 -24.53 47.28
C GLU A 25 27.98 -24.55 45.81
N PRO A 26 26.75 -24.11 45.50
CA PRO A 26 26.30 -24.05 44.12
C PRO A 26 27.16 -23.04 43.36
N THR A 27 27.83 -23.53 42.31
CA THR A 27 28.50 -22.66 41.35
C THR A 27 27.44 -21.76 40.70
N PRO A 28 27.60 -20.43 40.69
CA PRO A 28 26.67 -19.56 39.98
C PRO A 28 26.69 -19.89 38.49
N ASP A 29 25.51 -20.08 37.90
CA ASP A 29 25.34 -20.18 36.46
C ASP A 29 25.98 -18.95 35.77
N PRO A 30 26.69 -19.14 34.63
CA PRO A 30 27.19 -18.01 33.87
C PRO A 30 26.00 -17.19 33.37
N THR A 31 25.74 -16.06 34.03
CA THR A 31 24.83 -15.04 33.53
C THR A 31 25.47 -14.45 32.28
N VAL A 32 24.96 -14.81 31.11
CA VAL A 32 25.29 -14.13 29.86
C VAL A 32 24.66 -12.75 29.95
N SER A 33 25.43 -11.78 30.44
CA SER A 33 25.10 -10.36 30.27
C SER A 33 25.18 -10.05 28.79
N ILE A 34 24.02 -10.04 28.12
CA ILE A 34 23.89 -9.42 26.81
C ILE A 34 24.15 -7.93 27.05
N ALA A 35 25.36 -7.48 26.75
CA ALA A 35 25.64 -6.06 26.66
C ALA A 35 24.67 -5.52 25.60
N SER A 36 23.75 -4.67 26.02
CA SER A 36 22.97 -3.84 25.12
C SER A 36 23.98 -3.02 24.31
N SER A 37 24.28 -3.49 23.11
CA SER A 37 24.84 -2.63 22.07
C SER A 37 23.97 -1.38 22.07
N PRO A 38 24.53 -0.15 22.04
CA PRO A 38 23.71 1.01 21.76
C PRO A 38 23.05 0.72 20.41
N GLY A 39 21.76 0.39 20.44
CA GLY A 39 20.95 0.35 19.25
C GLY A 39 21.08 1.72 18.59
N PRO A 40 21.03 1.83 17.26
CA PRO A 40 20.92 3.14 16.65
C PRO A 40 19.75 3.83 17.33
N ALA A 41 20.05 4.86 18.13
CA ALA A 41 19.02 5.73 18.65
C ALA A 41 18.33 6.25 17.39
N ALA A 42 17.06 5.87 17.21
CA ALA A 42 16.21 6.56 16.27
C ALA A 42 16.30 8.02 16.69
N THR A 43 17.13 8.79 15.99
CA THR A 43 17.16 10.23 16.12
C THR A 43 15.75 10.59 15.72
N ALA A 44 14.94 11.01 16.69
CA ALA A 44 13.59 11.47 16.42
C ALA A 44 13.73 12.55 15.36
N ALA A 45 13.48 12.16 14.10
CA ALA A 45 13.53 13.06 12.98
C ALA A 45 12.56 14.17 13.34
N ALA A 46 13.02 15.42 13.35
CA ALA A 46 12.15 16.54 13.58
C ALA A 46 10.97 16.40 12.60
N THR A 47 9.75 16.23 13.14
CA THR A 47 8.56 16.11 12.30
C THR A 47 8.37 17.44 11.57
N LEU A 48 8.75 17.46 10.30
CA LEU A 48 8.52 18.61 9.44
C LEU A 48 7.06 18.58 8.98
N ALA A 49 6.25 19.48 9.52
CA ALA A 49 4.91 19.69 9.02
C ALA A 49 4.99 20.40 7.65
N ILE A 50 4.91 19.61 6.58
CA ILE A 50 4.98 20.13 5.20
C ILE A 50 3.64 20.70 4.72
N ALA A 51 2.54 20.47 5.44
CA ALA A 51 1.22 20.96 5.07
C ALA A 51 0.40 21.35 6.32
N SER A 52 -0.44 22.38 6.20
CA SER A 52 -1.33 22.87 7.25
C SER A 52 -2.62 23.43 6.65
N GLY A 53 -3.76 23.21 7.30
CA GLY A 53 -5.06 23.71 6.82
C GLY A 53 -5.62 22.94 5.63
N VAL A 54 -5.01 21.81 5.29
CA VAL A 54 -5.47 20.89 4.25
C VAL A 54 -5.64 19.49 4.82
N GLU A 55 -6.57 18.74 4.25
CA GLU A 55 -6.80 17.32 4.49
C GLU A 55 -6.25 16.53 3.31
N VAL A 56 -5.35 15.58 3.57
CA VAL A 56 -4.81 14.68 2.54
C VAL A 56 -5.88 13.67 2.15
N LEU A 57 -6.12 13.53 0.86
CA LEU A 57 -7.18 12.70 0.30
C LEU A 57 -6.61 11.45 -0.37
N GLY A 58 -7.27 10.33 -0.14
CA GLY A 58 -6.89 9.01 -0.68
C GLY A 58 -5.55 8.49 -0.16
N ASP A 59 -5.20 7.28 -0.60
CA ASP A 59 -3.96 6.60 -0.18
C ASP A 59 -2.79 6.80 -1.13
N THR A 60 -3.01 7.49 -2.25
CA THR A 60 -2.00 7.75 -3.26
C THR A 60 -1.23 9.03 -2.92
N ALA A 61 -0.08 8.85 -2.25
CA ALA A 61 0.96 9.85 -2.07
C ALA A 61 2.32 9.18 -2.25
N ALA A 62 3.24 9.83 -2.96
CA ALA A 62 4.49 9.18 -3.34
C ALA A 62 5.65 10.16 -3.52
N PHE A 63 6.84 9.70 -3.18
CA PHE A 63 8.07 10.36 -3.63
C PHE A 63 8.28 10.14 -5.13
N SER A 64 8.89 11.12 -5.80
CA SER A 64 9.42 10.93 -7.14
C SER A 64 10.49 9.84 -7.14
N PRO A 65 10.78 9.19 -8.28
CA PRO A 65 11.77 8.12 -8.36
C PRO A 65 13.19 8.53 -7.91
N ASP A 66 13.54 9.81 -8.05
CA ASP A 66 14.81 10.37 -7.57
C ASP A 66 14.77 10.82 -6.09
N GLY A 67 13.62 10.67 -5.43
CA GLY A 67 13.36 11.04 -4.05
C GLY A 67 13.28 12.54 -3.80
N ARG A 68 13.38 13.42 -4.81
CA ARG A 68 13.50 14.87 -4.60
C ARG A 68 12.18 15.58 -4.35
N TRP A 69 11.09 15.00 -4.83
CA TRP A 69 9.75 15.55 -4.72
C TRP A 69 8.85 14.56 -4.00
N PHE A 70 7.87 15.08 -3.25
CA PHE A 70 6.77 14.33 -2.69
C PHE A 70 5.46 14.91 -3.20
N ALA A 71 4.59 14.07 -3.73
CA ALA A 71 3.29 14.49 -4.28
C ALA A 71 2.13 13.80 -3.56
N PHE A 72 1.05 14.54 -3.38
CA PHE A 72 -0.17 14.04 -2.74
C PHE A 72 -1.39 14.86 -3.19
N THR A 73 -2.57 14.27 -3.05
CA THR A 73 -3.85 14.97 -3.22
C THR A 73 -4.29 15.55 -1.88
N ALA A 74 -4.75 16.78 -1.85
CA ALA A 74 -5.34 17.36 -0.65
C ALA A 74 -6.44 18.36 -0.98
N ARG A 75 -7.37 18.56 -0.06
CA ARG A 75 -8.38 19.62 -0.11
C ARG A 75 -8.25 20.57 1.09
N PRO A 76 -8.80 21.79 1.03
CA PRO A 76 -8.95 22.62 2.23
C PRO A 76 -9.68 21.88 3.36
N ALA A 77 -9.14 21.95 4.58
CA ALA A 77 -9.71 21.26 5.74
C ALA A 77 -11.08 21.84 6.18
N ASP A 78 -11.45 23.02 5.68
CA ASP A 78 -12.76 23.63 5.88
C ASP A 78 -13.83 23.15 4.88
N GLY A 79 -13.46 22.26 3.95
CA GLY A 79 -14.36 21.72 2.91
C GLY A 79 -14.81 22.76 1.89
N SER A 80 -14.15 23.92 1.80
CA SER A 80 -14.54 25.02 0.90
C SER A 80 -14.35 24.72 -0.59
N ALA A 81 -13.48 23.76 -0.92
CA ALA A 81 -13.20 23.32 -2.28
C ALA A 81 -12.87 21.81 -2.32
N GLY A 82 -12.91 21.24 -3.52
CA GLY A 82 -12.50 19.87 -3.77
C GLY A 82 -10.97 19.69 -3.83
N PRO A 83 -10.48 18.54 -4.32
CA PRO A 83 -9.06 18.18 -4.30
C PRO A 83 -8.20 19.00 -5.26
N ASP A 84 -6.99 19.30 -4.82
CA ASP A 84 -5.88 19.77 -5.66
C ASP A 84 -4.61 18.96 -5.39
N ILE A 85 -3.73 18.93 -6.39
CA ILE A 85 -2.44 18.26 -6.31
C ILE A 85 -1.45 19.19 -5.64
N HIS A 86 -0.78 18.66 -4.62
CA HIS A 86 0.26 19.36 -3.88
C HIS A 86 1.61 18.65 -4.08
N VAL A 87 2.67 19.43 -4.17
CA VAL A 87 4.05 18.94 -4.25
C VAL A 87 4.91 19.58 -3.18
N TRP A 88 5.84 18.83 -2.63
CA TRP A 88 6.87 19.29 -1.71
C TRP A 88 8.23 18.88 -2.24
N HIS A 89 9.13 19.85 -2.47
CA HIS A 89 10.52 19.55 -2.78
C HIS A 89 11.30 19.37 -1.47
N ILE A 90 12.20 18.38 -1.43
CA ILE A 90 13.03 18.16 -0.25
C ILE A 90 13.83 19.42 0.08
N GLY A 91 13.74 19.83 1.35
CA GLY A 91 14.40 21.03 1.87
C GLY A 91 13.50 22.26 1.88
N ASP A 92 12.36 22.23 1.20
CA ASP A 92 11.39 23.32 1.29
C ASP A 92 10.65 23.29 2.63
N GLY A 93 10.24 24.47 3.11
CA GLY A 93 9.51 24.57 4.38
C GLY A 93 8.06 24.11 4.33
N ARG A 94 7.45 24.01 3.13
CA ARG A 94 6.04 23.65 2.93
C ARG A 94 5.79 23.15 1.52
N ALA A 95 4.78 22.29 1.37
CA ALA A 95 4.21 21.89 0.11
C ALA A 95 3.47 23.07 -0.56
N GLN A 96 3.38 23.02 -1.88
CA GLN A 96 2.66 23.98 -2.70
C GLN A 96 1.64 23.27 -3.57
N ALA A 97 0.45 23.85 -3.70
CA ALA A 97 -0.53 23.40 -4.68
C ALA A 97 0.00 23.72 -6.09
N VAL A 98 0.00 22.72 -6.97
CA VAL A 98 0.36 22.85 -8.40
C VAL A 98 -0.86 22.84 -9.31
N THR A 99 -2.03 22.52 -8.75
CA THR A 99 -3.34 22.75 -9.37
C THR A 99 -4.17 23.66 -8.48
N SER A 100 -5.24 24.22 -9.03
CA SER A 100 -6.16 25.10 -8.30
C SER A 100 -7.60 24.98 -8.81
N ASP A 101 -7.94 23.86 -9.44
CA ASP A 101 -9.25 23.65 -10.05
C ASP A 101 -10.22 22.92 -9.12
N GLY A 102 -9.75 22.46 -7.95
CA GLY A 102 -10.56 21.75 -6.96
C GLY A 102 -11.12 20.42 -7.49
N MET A 103 -10.53 19.87 -8.55
CA MET A 103 -10.96 18.62 -9.19
C MET A 103 -9.80 17.69 -9.53
N SER A 104 -8.55 18.15 -9.35
CA SER A 104 -7.35 17.42 -9.75
C SER A 104 -6.85 16.50 -8.64
N VAL A 105 -6.63 15.23 -9.00
CA VAL A 105 -6.08 14.21 -8.10
C VAL A 105 -4.74 13.70 -8.61
N PHE A 106 -3.81 13.46 -7.69
CA PHE A 106 -2.53 12.82 -7.98
C PHE A 106 -2.74 11.33 -8.28
N ALA A 107 -2.05 10.84 -9.32
CA ALA A 107 -2.13 9.44 -9.74
C ALA A 107 -0.81 8.69 -9.51
N SER A 108 0.28 9.13 -10.13
CA SER A 108 1.60 8.51 -10.00
C SER A 108 2.69 9.40 -10.61
N TRP A 109 3.93 8.93 -10.59
CA TRP A 109 5.05 9.55 -11.28
C TRP A 109 5.35 8.82 -12.61
N ASP A 110 5.64 9.60 -13.66
CA ASP A 110 6.23 9.11 -14.92
C ASP A 110 7.62 9.75 -15.07
N GLY A 111 8.64 9.09 -14.54
CA GLY A 111 9.99 9.67 -14.47
C GLY A 111 10.01 10.92 -13.59
N ASP A 112 10.35 12.06 -14.17
CA ASP A 112 10.42 13.37 -13.50
C ASP A 112 9.09 14.14 -13.52
N ARG A 113 8.05 13.58 -14.15
CA ARG A 113 6.74 14.23 -14.30
C ARG A 113 5.73 13.62 -13.36
N LEU A 114 4.91 14.49 -12.79
CA LEU A 114 3.73 14.09 -12.05
C LEU A 114 2.60 13.77 -13.02
N ILE A 115 1.86 12.71 -12.77
CA ILE A 115 0.64 12.38 -13.52
C ILE A 115 -0.57 12.65 -12.62
N GLY A 116 -1.50 13.44 -13.17
CA GLY A 116 -2.76 13.77 -12.51
C GLY A 116 -3.95 13.29 -13.33
N SER A 117 -5.10 13.21 -12.66
CA SER A 117 -6.39 12.97 -13.29
C SER A 117 -7.41 13.99 -12.82
N ARG A 118 -8.36 14.32 -13.68
CA ARG A 118 -9.51 15.16 -13.32
C ARG A 118 -10.75 14.76 -14.14
N PRO A 119 -11.97 14.98 -13.64
CA PRO A 119 -13.19 14.86 -14.44
C PRO A 119 -13.15 15.86 -15.60
N ARG A 120 -13.63 15.42 -16.75
CA ARG A 120 -13.88 16.27 -17.91
C ARG A 120 -15.24 16.92 -17.72
N SER A 121 -15.30 18.25 -17.73
CA SER A 121 -16.56 18.99 -17.69
C SER A 121 -17.35 18.77 -19.00
N ASN A 122 -18.12 17.69 -19.07
CA ASN A 122 -19.12 17.51 -20.11
C ASN A 122 -20.39 18.17 -19.61
N GLY A 123 -20.73 19.36 -20.11
CA GLY A 123 -21.83 20.22 -19.62
C GLY A 123 -23.26 19.64 -19.68
N THR A 124 -23.44 18.32 -19.63
CA THR A 124 -24.72 17.62 -19.81
C THR A 124 -24.74 16.24 -19.13
N SER A 125 -24.68 16.15 -17.80
CA SER A 125 -25.32 15.07 -17.02
C SER A 125 -25.07 15.22 -15.51
N GLU A 126 -26.13 15.20 -14.71
CA GLU A 126 -26.01 15.01 -13.26
C GLU A 126 -25.40 13.64 -12.95
N GLY A 127 -24.37 13.64 -12.11
CA GLY A 127 -23.87 12.45 -11.38
C GLY A 127 -22.55 11.85 -11.87
N GLU A 128 -22.33 11.71 -13.18
CA GLU A 128 -21.14 11.05 -13.73
C GLU A 128 -20.40 11.93 -14.75
N SER A 129 -19.07 11.86 -14.71
CA SER A 129 -18.17 12.59 -15.60
C SER A 129 -17.18 11.65 -16.28
N ASN A 130 -16.85 11.94 -17.54
CA ASN A 130 -15.70 11.33 -18.20
C ASN A 130 -14.42 11.79 -17.51
N VAL A 131 -13.32 11.10 -17.74
CA VAL A 131 -12.05 11.38 -17.08
C VAL A 131 -11.02 11.86 -18.08
N GLN A 132 -10.03 12.60 -17.58
CA GLN A 132 -8.88 13.02 -18.35
C GLN A 132 -7.62 12.90 -17.48
N SER A 133 -6.58 12.30 -18.05
CA SER A 133 -5.23 12.34 -17.48
C SER A 133 -4.39 13.47 -18.09
N PHE A 134 -3.43 13.96 -17.31
CA PHE A 134 -2.47 14.98 -17.73
C PHE A 134 -1.14 14.76 -17.03
N ALA A 135 -0.06 15.23 -17.64
CA ALA A 135 1.25 15.30 -17.03
C ALA A 135 1.52 16.74 -16.53
N LEU A 136 2.27 16.87 -15.46
CA LEU A 136 2.64 18.14 -14.85
C LEU A 136 4.11 18.16 -14.48
N ASP A 137 4.80 19.26 -14.79
CA ASP A 137 6.14 19.54 -14.27
C ASP A 137 6.03 20.00 -12.81
N PRO A 138 6.58 19.26 -11.83
CA PRO A 138 6.41 19.59 -10.41
C PRO A 138 7.09 20.90 -10.01
N ALA A 139 8.10 21.37 -10.75
CA ALA A 139 8.81 22.60 -10.44
C ALA A 139 8.07 23.85 -10.96
N THR A 140 7.40 23.74 -12.11
CA THR A 140 6.76 24.89 -12.75
C THR A 140 5.24 24.86 -12.71
N GLY A 141 4.62 23.73 -12.37
CA GLY A 141 3.18 23.51 -12.52
C GLY A 141 2.72 23.43 -13.98
N ALA A 142 3.65 23.30 -14.94
CA ALA A 142 3.30 23.33 -16.35
C ALA A 142 2.62 22.02 -16.76
N GLU A 143 1.40 22.14 -17.26
CA GLU A 143 0.59 21.00 -17.69
C GLU A 143 0.83 20.62 -19.14
N MET A 144 0.87 19.31 -19.41
CA MET A 144 0.81 18.74 -20.74
C MET A 144 -0.35 17.76 -20.84
N PRO A 145 -1.22 17.90 -21.86
CA PRO A 145 -2.33 16.98 -22.03
C PRO A 145 -1.83 15.58 -22.41
N ILE A 146 -2.44 14.55 -21.81
CA ILE A 146 -2.30 13.16 -22.23
C ILE A 146 -3.53 12.78 -23.02
N ALA A 147 -3.34 12.20 -24.20
CA ALA A 147 -4.41 11.78 -25.09
C ALA A 147 -5.00 10.41 -24.66
N SER A 148 -5.31 10.24 -23.38
CA SER A 148 -5.94 9.02 -22.86
C SER A 148 -6.90 9.36 -21.73
N ASP A 149 -8.12 8.82 -21.83
CA ASP A 149 -9.17 9.01 -20.85
C ASP A 149 -9.00 7.94 -19.73
N LEU A 150 -7.95 8.12 -18.95
CA LEU A 150 -7.58 7.26 -17.81
C LEU A 150 -7.81 8.01 -16.50
N TRP A 151 -8.32 7.31 -15.49
CA TRP A 151 -8.44 7.83 -14.13
C TRP A 151 -7.43 7.16 -13.21
N ARG A 152 -6.66 8.01 -12.51
CA ARG A 152 -5.59 7.62 -11.58
C ARG A 152 -4.67 6.53 -12.17
N PRO A 153 -4.04 6.75 -13.34
CA PRO A 153 -3.08 5.79 -13.87
C PRO A 153 -1.86 5.67 -12.96
N VAL A 154 -1.56 4.45 -12.52
CA VAL A 154 -0.34 4.10 -11.79
C VAL A 154 0.63 3.43 -12.77
N ILE A 155 1.68 4.17 -13.12
CA ILE A 155 2.60 3.81 -14.18
C ILE A 155 3.71 2.92 -13.64
N ASP A 156 4.10 1.91 -14.41
CA ASP A 156 5.18 1.02 -14.05
C ASP A 156 6.56 1.71 -14.16
N PRO A 157 7.60 1.26 -13.44
CA PRO A 157 8.92 1.89 -13.49
C PRO A 157 9.56 1.95 -14.89
N THR A 158 9.16 1.09 -15.83
CA THR A 158 9.65 1.11 -17.21
C THR A 158 8.88 2.09 -18.11
N ALA A 159 7.80 2.69 -17.61
CA ALA A 159 6.90 3.62 -18.30
C ALA A 159 6.32 3.05 -19.61
N ARG A 160 5.95 1.77 -19.59
CA ARG A 160 5.36 1.05 -20.72
C ARG A 160 3.91 0.65 -20.47
N ARG A 161 3.51 0.61 -19.21
CA ARG A 161 2.22 0.11 -18.75
C ARG A 161 1.70 1.01 -17.64
N ALA A 162 0.39 0.99 -17.48
CA ALA A 162 -0.25 1.57 -16.32
C ALA A 162 -1.38 0.65 -15.88
N VAL A 163 -1.64 0.63 -14.58
CA VAL A 163 -2.94 0.20 -14.06
C VAL A 163 -3.78 1.45 -13.86
N ALA A 164 -4.97 1.49 -14.45
CA ALA A 164 -5.81 2.67 -14.43
C ALA A 164 -7.29 2.29 -14.44
N TRP A 165 -8.13 3.17 -13.90
CA TRP A 165 -9.57 3.05 -14.07
C TRP A 165 -9.97 3.56 -15.45
N ILE A 166 -10.71 2.74 -16.19
CA ILE A 166 -11.33 3.09 -17.46
C ILE A 166 -12.83 3.13 -17.26
N GLY A 167 -13.40 4.32 -17.45
CA GLY A 167 -14.82 4.55 -17.20
C GLY A 167 -15.14 5.99 -16.82
N SER A 168 -16.29 6.16 -16.18
CA SER A 168 -16.71 7.40 -15.57
C SER A 168 -16.33 7.47 -14.09
N VAL A 169 -16.32 8.70 -13.57
CA VAL A 169 -16.23 9.00 -12.15
C VAL A 169 -17.46 9.77 -11.70
N ALA A 170 -17.80 9.66 -10.42
CA ALA A 170 -18.85 10.42 -9.78
C ALA A 170 -18.28 11.23 -8.62
N GLN A 171 -18.89 12.38 -8.35
CA GLN A 171 -18.53 13.21 -7.21
C GLN A 171 -19.29 12.74 -5.96
N THR A 172 -18.60 12.64 -4.82
CA THR A 172 -19.21 12.37 -3.52
C THR A 172 -19.82 13.64 -2.90
N ALA A 173 -20.51 13.50 -1.76
CA ALA A 173 -21.04 14.65 -1.03
C ALA A 173 -19.93 15.56 -0.48
N GLU A 174 -18.75 14.99 -0.24
CA GLU A 174 -17.55 15.65 0.28
C GLU A 174 -16.67 16.24 -0.85
N LEU A 175 -17.20 16.33 -2.07
CA LEU A 175 -16.52 16.85 -3.26
C LEU A 175 -15.33 16.00 -3.74
N GLU A 176 -15.24 14.75 -3.31
CA GLU A 176 -14.23 13.80 -3.78
C GLU A 176 -14.70 13.09 -5.06
N TRP A 177 -13.75 12.55 -5.82
CA TRP A 177 -14.05 11.85 -7.07
C TRP A 177 -13.71 10.37 -6.94
N GLN A 178 -14.72 9.52 -7.16
CA GLN A 178 -14.59 8.08 -7.10
C GLN A 178 -14.97 7.41 -8.42
N PRO A 179 -14.39 6.25 -8.74
CA PRO A 179 -14.91 5.34 -9.76
C PRO A 179 -16.44 5.19 -9.72
N ALA A 180 -17.08 5.30 -10.89
CA ALA A 180 -18.52 5.11 -11.04
C ALA A 180 -18.83 3.90 -11.93
N ARG A 181 -18.86 4.07 -13.26
CA ARG A 181 -19.06 2.98 -14.21
C ARG A 181 -17.79 2.68 -14.95
N GLY A 182 -17.32 1.44 -14.90
CA GLY A 182 -16.08 1.06 -15.55
C GLY A 182 -15.41 -0.10 -14.85
N SER A 183 -14.09 -0.19 -15.05
CA SER A 183 -13.26 -1.20 -14.41
C SER A 183 -11.82 -0.71 -14.30
N LEU A 184 -11.12 -1.24 -13.30
CA LEU A 184 -9.68 -1.15 -13.18
C LEU A 184 -9.05 -2.12 -14.19
N GLN A 185 -8.13 -1.62 -15.00
CA GLN A 185 -7.50 -2.39 -16.08
C GLN A 185 -5.99 -2.15 -16.12
N LEU A 186 -5.26 -3.18 -16.55
CA LEU A 186 -3.87 -3.06 -16.99
C LEU A 186 -3.87 -2.65 -18.46
N VAL A 187 -3.13 -1.59 -18.80
CA VAL A 187 -3.09 -1.01 -20.15
C VAL A 187 -1.67 -0.70 -20.60
N VAL A 188 -1.49 -0.57 -21.92
CA VAL A 188 -0.27 0.03 -22.49
C VAL A 188 -0.24 1.53 -22.19
N TRP A 189 0.87 2.02 -21.64
CA TRP A 189 1.08 3.43 -21.34
C TRP A 189 1.83 4.13 -22.46
N ASN A 190 1.23 5.20 -23.01
CA ASN A 190 1.81 6.02 -24.07
C ASN A 190 1.89 7.51 -23.68
N GLY A 191 1.80 7.86 -22.39
CA GLY A 191 1.64 9.25 -21.93
C GLY A 191 2.82 10.19 -22.18
N ARG A 192 3.98 9.66 -22.58
CA ARG A 192 5.13 10.46 -23.04
C ARG A 192 4.97 10.98 -24.47
N GLN A 193 3.99 10.50 -25.23
CA GLN A 193 3.74 10.98 -26.59
C GLN A 193 2.90 12.26 -26.57
N ALA A 194 3.29 13.24 -27.40
CA ALA A 194 2.54 14.50 -27.52
C ALA A 194 1.10 14.25 -27.98
N ALA A 195 0.14 14.98 -27.39
CA ALA A 195 -1.29 14.88 -27.67
C ALA A 195 -1.70 15.09 -29.15
N ASN A 196 -0.79 15.53 -30.02
CA ASN A 196 -1.05 15.72 -31.45
C ASN A 196 -1.21 14.40 -32.23
N GLN A 197 -1.02 13.23 -31.59
CA GLN A 197 -1.33 11.90 -32.15
C GLN A 197 -2.69 11.35 -31.68
N ALA A 198 -3.67 12.23 -31.46
CA ALA A 198 -4.98 11.99 -30.83
C ALA A 198 -5.98 11.07 -31.58
N ALA A 199 -5.53 10.23 -32.52
CA ALA A 199 -6.46 9.37 -33.27
C ALA A 199 -7.08 8.27 -32.38
N ASP A 200 -6.33 7.76 -31.40
CA ASP A 200 -6.80 6.70 -30.49
C ASP A 200 -6.68 7.15 -29.03
N ARG A 201 -7.76 7.76 -28.49
CA ARG A 201 -7.87 8.09 -27.06
C ARG A 201 -8.12 6.89 -26.16
N ASN A 202 -8.49 5.76 -26.77
CA ASN A 202 -8.75 4.53 -26.05
C ASN A 202 -7.42 3.83 -25.77
N PRO A 203 -7.10 3.56 -24.50
CA PRO A 203 -5.92 2.79 -24.13
C PRO A 203 -6.03 1.36 -24.68
N VAL A 204 -4.89 0.76 -25.00
CA VAL A 204 -4.84 -0.67 -25.35
C VAL A 204 -4.89 -1.47 -24.06
N THR A 205 -6.03 -2.09 -23.80
CA THR A 205 -6.24 -2.97 -22.63
C THR A 205 -5.47 -4.27 -22.78
N ILE A 206 -4.68 -4.60 -21.76
CA ILE A 206 -3.99 -5.88 -21.59
C ILE A 206 -4.91 -6.84 -20.80
N ALA A 207 -5.48 -6.37 -19.68
CA ALA A 207 -6.35 -7.18 -18.84
C ALA A 207 -7.32 -6.33 -17.98
N THR A 208 -8.45 -6.92 -17.61
CA THR A 208 -9.39 -6.36 -16.62
C THR A 208 -9.13 -6.97 -15.25
N ILE A 209 -9.08 -6.13 -14.21
CA ILE A 209 -8.68 -6.52 -12.85
C ILE A 209 -9.92 -6.59 -11.93
N ALA A 210 -10.59 -5.46 -11.72
CA ALA A 210 -11.71 -5.35 -10.77
C ALA A 210 -12.62 -4.16 -11.11
N ALA A 211 -13.73 -3.99 -10.38
CA ALA A 211 -14.59 -2.81 -10.48
C ALA A 211 -14.89 -2.21 -9.09
N PRO A 212 -13.86 -1.69 -8.38
CA PRO A 212 -14.04 -1.23 -7.01
C PRO A 212 -14.57 0.21 -6.95
N THR A 213 -15.05 0.61 -5.78
CA THR A 213 -15.45 2.00 -5.49
C THR A 213 -14.25 2.91 -5.19
N ASP A 214 -13.11 2.34 -4.81
CA ASP A 214 -11.80 3.00 -4.71
C ASP A 214 -10.69 1.95 -4.81
N PHE A 215 -9.46 2.37 -5.12
CA PHE A 215 -8.32 1.48 -5.26
C PHE A 215 -6.99 2.16 -4.91
N ASP A 216 -6.02 1.33 -4.51
CA ASP A 216 -4.59 1.69 -4.46
C ASP A 216 -3.81 0.64 -5.26
N VAL A 217 -2.85 1.09 -6.07
CA VAL A 217 -2.01 0.21 -6.90
C VAL A 217 -0.57 0.65 -6.74
N ARG A 218 0.32 -0.34 -6.62
CA ARG A 218 1.76 -0.08 -6.50
C ARG A 218 2.55 -1.14 -7.23
N TRP A 219 3.55 -0.70 -7.97
CA TRP A 219 4.50 -1.55 -8.67
C TRP A 219 5.72 -1.83 -7.80
N ASP A 220 6.30 -3.00 -7.97
CA ASP A 220 7.68 -3.23 -7.55
C ASP A 220 8.65 -2.46 -8.46
N GLU A 221 9.92 -2.38 -8.06
CA GLU A 221 10.97 -1.65 -8.78
C GLU A 221 11.27 -2.22 -10.18
N THR A 222 10.89 -3.47 -10.45
CA THR A 222 11.12 -4.12 -11.74
C THR A 222 10.01 -3.81 -12.75
N GLY A 223 8.80 -3.53 -12.28
CA GLY A 223 7.60 -3.41 -13.12
C GLY A 223 7.03 -4.76 -13.55
N GLU A 224 7.55 -5.87 -13.02
CA GLU A 224 7.01 -7.21 -13.26
C GLU A 224 5.93 -7.58 -12.24
N TRP A 225 5.92 -6.95 -11.06
CA TRP A 225 4.97 -7.23 -10.00
C TRP A 225 4.20 -5.98 -9.60
N PHE A 226 2.92 -6.16 -9.27
CA PHE A 226 2.14 -5.08 -8.68
C PHE A 226 1.07 -5.61 -7.72
N GLY A 227 0.85 -4.86 -6.65
CA GLY A 227 -0.26 -5.08 -5.74
C GLY A 227 -1.45 -4.22 -6.16
N VAL A 228 -2.66 -4.72 -5.92
CA VAL A 228 -3.90 -3.95 -6.05
C VAL A 228 -4.70 -4.13 -4.77
N TRP A 229 -4.94 -3.02 -4.08
CA TRP A 229 -5.97 -2.94 -3.06
C TRP A 229 -7.25 -2.36 -3.68
N ALA A 230 -8.37 -3.03 -3.48
CA ALA A 230 -9.66 -2.69 -4.05
C ALA A 230 -10.69 -2.57 -2.91
N ALA A 231 -11.31 -1.40 -2.74
CA ALA A 231 -12.28 -1.16 -1.67
C ALA A 231 -13.52 -2.06 -1.82
N ASP A 232 -14.00 -2.63 -0.70
CA ASP A 232 -15.26 -3.37 -0.66
C ASP A 232 -16.43 -2.38 -0.67
N ALA A 233 -17.33 -2.49 -1.64
CA ALA A 233 -18.47 -1.59 -1.79
C ALA A 233 -19.40 -1.57 -0.55
N SER A 234 -19.43 -2.66 0.22
CA SER A 234 -20.25 -2.77 1.44
C SER A 234 -19.55 -2.25 2.70
N ALA A 235 -18.22 -2.15 2.67
CA ALA A 235 -17.40 -1.75 3.80
C ALA A 235 -16.11 -1.08 3.30
N PRO A 236 -16.15 0.19 2.82
CA PRO A 236 -15.03 0.81 2.11
C PRO A 236 -13.76 0.98 2.95
N ALA A 237 -13.86 0.91 4.28
CA ALA A 237 -12.71 0.87 5.19
C ALA A 237 -11.95 -0.46 5.18
N ILE A 238 -12.46 -1.48 4.50
CA ILE A 238 -11.82 -2.80 4.32
C ILE A 238 -11.88 -3.13 2.82
N GLY A 239 -10.75 -3.48 2.24
CA GLY A 239 -10.68 -3.88 0.83
C GLY A 239 -10.28 -5.32 0.64
N ARG A 240 -9.99 -5.64 -0.62
CA ARG A 240 -9.36 -6.88 -1.06
C ARG A 240 -8.01 -6.55 -1.67
N LEU A 241 -6.97 -7.22 -1.19
CA LEU A 241 -5.61 -7.09 -1.69
C LEU A 241 -5.26 -8.32 -2.53
N SER A 242 -4.72 -8.07 -3.71
CA SER A 242 -4.26 -9.10 -4.65
C SER A 242 -2.87 -8.72 -5.18
N LEU A 243 -1.98 -9.70 -5.33
CA LEU A 243 -0.65 -9.57 -5.92
C LEU A 243 -0.65 -10.18 -7.32
N TYR A 244 -0.27 -9.38 -8.30
CA TYR A 244 -0.23 -9.76 -9.70
C TYR A 244 1.21 -9.76 -10.22
N ARG A 245 1.43 -10.59 -11.24
CA ARG A 245 2.67 -10.63 -12.00
C ARG A 245 2.40 -10.43 -13.48
N ILE A 246 3.36 -9.86 -14.19
CA ILE A 246 3.41 -9.83 -15.64
C ILE A 246 4.43 -10.85 -16.12
N ASP A 247 4.03 -11.74 -17.03
CA ASP A 247 4.97 -12.61 -17.72
C ASP A 247 5.93 -11.73 -18.56
N PRO A 248 7.25 -11.79 -18.33
CA PRO A 248 8.21 -10.93 -19.02
C PRO A 248 8.40 -11.29 -20.51
N ALA A 249 8.05 -12.51 -20.93
CA ALA A 249 8.15 -12.98 -22.30
C ALA A 249 6.89 -12.66 -23.13
N THR A 250 5.69 -12.87 -22.58
CA THR A 250 4.43 -12.64 -23.30
C THR A 250 3.86 -11.25 -23.04
N GLY A 251 4.12 -10.71 -21.85
CA GLY A 251 3.49 -9.50 -21.34
C GLY A 251 2.09 -9.71 -20.79
N ASP A 252 1.64 -10.95 -20.66
CA ASP A 252 0.32 -11.27 -20.13
C ASP A 252 0.25 -11.10 -18.61
N LEU A 253 -0.96 -10.87 -18.09
CA LEU A 253 -1.22 -10.80 -16.66
C LEU A 253 -1.36 -12.21 -16.09
N GLU A 254 -0.60 -12.50 -15.05
CA GLU A 254 -0.63 -13.76 -14.31
C GLU A 254 -0.95 -13.52 -12.83
N ILE A 255 -1.64 -14.49 -12.23
CA ILE A 255 -1.78 -14.61 -10.78
C ILE A 255 -1.10 -15.93 -10.41
N PRO A 256 0.12 -15.89 -9.87
CA PRO A 256 0.81 -17.11 -9.45
C PRO A 256 -0.04 -17.90 -8.45
N ASP A 257 -0.02 -19.24 -8.51
CA ASP A 257 -0.87 -20.11 -7.67
C ASP A 257 -0.71 -19.86 -6.16
N THR A 258 0.46 -19.40 -5.73
CA THR A 258 0.80 -19.07 -4.34
C THR A 258 0.73 -17.58 -4.01
N ALA A 259 0.39 -16.74 -4.99
CA ALA A 259 0.24 -15.30 -4.79
C ALA A 259 -1.01 -14.99 -3.95
N LEU A 260 -0.92 -13.90 -3.20
CA LEU A 260 -2.05 -13.39 -2.44
C LEU A 260 -3.16 -12.99 -3.40
N THR A 261 -4.34 -13.55 -3.21
CA THR A 261 -5.50 -13.27 -4.05
C THR A 261 -6.70 -12.97 -3.15
N GLU A 262 -7.29 -11.79 -3.32
CA GLU A 262 -8.53 -11.36 -2.68
C GLU A 262 -8.53 -11.49 -1.15
N ILE A 263 -7.40 -11.18 -0.51
CA ILE A 263 -7.30 -11.21 0.96
C ILE A 263 -7.86 -9.92 1.56
N ALA A 264 -8.52 -9.99 2.71
CA ALA A 264 -9.00 -8.79 3.37
C ALA A 264 -7.83 -7.98 3.94
N ALA A 265 -7.79 -6.69 3.61
CA ALA A 265 -6.74 -5.77 4.02
C ALA A 265 -7.32 -4.39 4.32
N LEU A 266 -6.73 -3.68 5.27
CA LEU A 266 -6.96 -2.24 5.46
C LEU A 266 -6.39 -1.46 4.24
N PRO A 267 -6.85 -0.22 4.01
CA PRO A 267 -6.33 0.62 2.94
C PRO A 267 -4.82 0.86 3.08
N GLY A 268 -4.14 0.85 1.94
CA GLY A 268 -2.69 1.01 1.84
C GLY A 268 -1.89 -0.27 2.08
N PHE A 269 -0.80 -0.39 1.33
CA PHE A 269 0.19 -1.46 1.44
C PHE A 269 1.55 -0.93 0.96
N SER A 270 2.63 -1.62 1.29
CA SER A 270 3.97 -1.33 0.76
C SER A 270 4.43 -2.48 -0.12
N ILE A 271 5.11 -2.17 -1.23
CA ILE A 271 5.66 -3.14 -2.16
C ILE A 271 7.04 -2.67 -2.61
N GLY A 272 7.98 -3.59 -2.77
CA GLY A 272 9.32 -3.32 -3.31
C GLY A 272 10.35 -4.29 -2.76
N GLU A 273 11.52 -4.38 -3.38
CA GLU A 273 12.62 -5.28 -3.00
C GLU A 273 12.14 -6.74 -2.82
N GLY A 274 11.28 -7.20 -3.72
CA GLY A 274 10.72 -8.56 -3.70
C GLY A 274 9.80 -8.87 -2.51
N ARG A 275 9.18 -7.85 -1.87
CA ARG A 275 8.24 -8.06 -0.77
C ARG A 275 7.03 -7.12 -0.84
N MET A 276 5.93 -7.54 -0.24
CA MET A 276 4.74 -6.73 -0.02
C MET A 276 4.28 -6.87 1.43
N ALA A 277 3.99 -5.75 2.09
CA ALA A 277 3.53 -5.67 3.46
C ALA A 277 2.20 -4.91 3.57
N TRP A 278 1.27 -5.42 4.37
CA TRP A 278 -0.05 -4.82 4.56
C TRP A 278 -0.58 -5.04 5.98
N ALA A 279 -1.61 -4.29 6.35
CA ALA A 279 -2.31 -4.45 7.61
C ALA A 279 -3.63 -5.21 7.40
N THR A 280 -3.92 -6.20 8.26
CA THR A 280 -5.21 -6.90 8.23
C THR A 280 -6.27 -6.14 9.02
N PRO A 281 -7.56 -6.27 8.66
CA PRO A 281 -8.65 -5.78 9.51
C PRO A 281 -8.63 -6.48 10.89
N PRO A 282 -9.16 -5.83 11.94
CA PRO A 282 -9.29 -6.45 13.26
C PRO A 282 -10.26 -7.64 13.20
N GLY A 283 -10.07 -8.62 14.08
CA GLY A 283 -10.94 -9.78 14.21
C GLY A 283 -10.60 -10.96 13.28
N GLN A 284 -9.63 -10.81 12.36
CA GLN A 284 -9.05 -11.97 11.68
C GLN A 284 -8.25 -12.82 12.67
N GLY A 285 -8.72 -14.02 12.98
CA GLY A 285 -8.06 -14.92 13.95
C GLY A 285 -8.40 -14.64 15.41
N GLY A 286 -9.32 -13.72 15.71
CA GLY A 286 -9.77 -13.41 17.08
C GLY A 286 -8.96 -12.34 17.82
N GLU A 287 -8.04 -11.65 17.14
CA GLU A 287 -7.16 -10.63 17.71
C GLU A 287 -7.30 -9.27 16.98
N GLY A 288 -6.51 -8.27 17.41
CA GLY A 288 -6.42 -6.94 16.75
C GLY A 288 -5.81 -6.99 15.35
N SER A 289 -5.65 -5.83 14.71
CA SER A 289 -4.97 -5.74 13.41
C SER A 289 -3.53 -6.27 13.49
N ARG A 290 -3.04 -6.91 12.43
CA ARG A 290 -1.66 -7.42 12.33
C ARG A 290 -1.01 -6.98 11.03
N ILE A 291 0.33 -6.96 11.00
CA ILE A 291 1.08 -6.80 9.75
C ILE A 291 1.40 -8.17 9.19
N GLN A 292 1.12 -8.33 7.91
CA GLN A 292 1.51 -9.51 7.15
C GLN A 292 2.49 -9.11 6.06
N VAL A 293 3.38 -10.03 5.73
CA VAL A 293 4.39 -9.85 4.68
C VAL A 293 4.38 -11.07 3.76
N VAL A 294 4.37 -10.81 2.46
CA VAL A 294 4.69 -11.81 1.44
C VAL A 294 6.00 -11.40 0.77
N ALA A 295 6.82 -12.36 0.43
CA ALA A 295 8.06 -12.16 -0.31
C ALA A 295 8.09 -13.10 -1.52
N TRP A 296 8.75 -12.66 -2.59
CA TRP A 296 8.90 -13.44 -3.81
C TRP A 296 10.33 -13.36 -4.36
N LYS A 297 10.67 -14.36 -5.19
CA LYS A 297 11.89 -14.38 -5.99
C LYS A 297 11.66 -15.21 -7.25
N GLY A 298 11.72 -14.58 -8.42
CA GLY A 298 11.34 -15.26 -9.66
C GLY A 298 9.87 -15.65 -9.58
N ASP A 299 9.55 -16.93 -9.75
CA ASP A 299 8.17 -17.46 -9.69
C ASP A 299 7.76 -17.90 -8.27
N ASP A 300 8.72 -18.00 -7.35
CA ASP A 300 8.50 -18.50 -5.99
C ASP A 300 7.95 -17.39 -5.07
N VAL A 301 6.86 -17.68 -4.35
CA VAL A 301 6.21 -16.77 -3.38
C VAL A 301 6.08 -17.45 -2.02
N GLY A 302 6.37 -16.73 -0.93
CA GLY A 302 6.22 -17.22 0.44
C GLY A 302 5.74 -16.14 1.43
N THR A 303 5.02 -16.54 2.47
CA THR A 303 4.35 -15.63 3.43
C THR A 303 4.89 -15.80 4.85
N VAL A 304 5.03 -14.68 5.58
CA VAL A 304 5.40 -14.63 7.00
C VAL A 304 4.42 -13.73 7.76
N GLU A 305 4.05 -14.12 8.99
CA GLU A 305 3.13 -13.35 9.85
C GLU A 305 3.85 -12.81 11.11
N THR A 306 3.51 -11.59 11.54
CA THR A 306 3.95 -11.06 12.84
C THR A 306 2.97 -11.43 13.96
N ALA A 307 3.41 -11.31 15.22
CA ALA A 307 2.52 -11.32 16.38
C ALA A 307 1.54 -10.11 16.35
N PRO A 308 0.36 -10.22 16.98
CA PRO A 308 -0.64 -9.15 17.03
C PRO A 308 -0.14 -7.89 17.76
N GLY A 309 -0.67 -6.72 17.39
CA GLY A 309 -0.41 -5.44 18.07
C GLY A 309 -1.63 -4.50 18.00
N GLU A 310 -1.77 -3.64 19.01
CA GLU A 310 -2.71 -2.51 18.95
C GLU A 310 -2.06 -1.34 18.19
N ASP A 311 -2.82 -0.64 17.34
CA ASP A 311 -2.38 0.52 16.53
C ASP A 311 -1.18 0.29 15.60
N ILE A 312 -1.31 -0.62 14.62
CA ILE A 312 -0.23 -0.83 13.65
C ILE A 312 -0.36 0.08 12.43
N VAL A 313 0.72 0.80 12.15
CA VAL A 313 0.90 1.67 10.98
C VAL A 313 2.00 1.09 10.09
N VAL A 314 1.70 0.86 8.81
CA VAL A 314 2.74 0.57 7.81
C VAL A 314 3.35 1.90 7.37
N VAL A 315 4.62 2.11 7.72
CA VAL A 315 5.35 3.31 7.31
C VAL A 315 5.77 3.17 5.85
N ARG A 316 5.45 4.22 5.08
CA ARG A 316 5.65 4.34 3.63
C ARG A 316 7.07 4.79 3.32
#